data_AF-L2GJ54-F1
#
_entry.id   AF-L2GJ54-F1
#
_cell.length_a   1.000
_cell.length_b   1.000
_cell.length_c   1.000
_cell.angle_alpha   90.00
_cell.angle_beta   90.00
_cell.angle_gamma   90.00
#
_symmetry.space_group_name_H-M   'P 1'
#
loop_
_entity.id
_entity.type
_entity.pdbx_description
1 polymer ?
#
loop_
_entity_poly.entity_id
_entity_poly.type
_entity_poly.pdbx_seq_one_letter_code
_entity_poly.pdbx_strand_id
1 'polypeptide(L)'
;MLALFDVGLTEIPYLSNLTDLKSLYLGSNGIVRSSFRSFFNAETGRYRTMPKLKYLGLNGNNISKVDASIKDVFPNQLMVISLDELGLCSIHGNMKDKLDKVGIQLVEPDEKSDSDVKN
;
A
#
# COMPACT_ATOMS: atom_id res chain seq x y z
N MET A 1 7.22 14.44 6.02
CA MET A 1 6.51 14.22 4.74
C MET A 1 7.54 13.75 3.74
N LEU A 2 7.18 12.83 2.85
CA LEU A 2 8.03 12.37 1.75
C LEU A 2 7.20 12.36 0.46
N ALA A 3 7.78 12.86 -0.62
CA ALA A 3 7.17 12.97 -1.93
C ALA A 3 8.13 12.42 -2.99
N LEU A 4 7.66 11.43 -3.75
CA LEU A 4 8.38 10.74 -4.82
C LEU A 4 7.48 10.69 -6.05
N PHE A 5 7.27 11.86 -6.67
CA PHE A 5 6.44 11.99 -7.87
C PHE A 5 7.27 11.77 -9.13
N ASP A 6 6.74 11.00 -10.08
CA ASP A 6 7.34 10.85 -11.42
C ASP A 6 8.82 10.47 -11.39
N VAL A 7 9.15 9.48 -10.55
CA VAL A 7 10.51 8.93 -10.44
C VAL A 7 10.62 7.50 -10.97
N GLY A 8 9.57 7.03 -11.66
CA GLY A 8 9.56 5.71 -12.29
C GLY A 8 9.36 4.54 -11.32
N LEU A 9 8.73 4.74 -10.17
CA LEU A 9 8.44 3.64 -9.25
C LEU A 9 7.45 2.65 -9.88
N THR A 10 7.75 1.36 -9.81
CA THR A 10 6.84 0.28 -10.23
C THR A 10 6.18 -0.43 -9.04
N GLU A 11 6.72 -0.20 -7.83
CA GLU A 11 6.23 -0.73 -6.57
C GLU A 11 6.32 0.31 -5.44
N ILE A 12 5.63 0.05 -4.33
CA ILE A 12 5.73 0.90 -3.14
C ILE A 12 7.09 0.65 -2.48
N PRO A 13 7.93 1.69 -2.29
CA PRO A 13 9.26 1.52 -1.72
C PRO A 13 9.18 1.06 -0.25
N TYR A 14 10.12 0.21 0.14
CA TYR A 14 10.24 -0.23 1.52
C TYR A 14 10.76 0.89 2.42
N LEU A 15 9.87 1.46 3.23
CA LEU A 15 10.14 2.67 4.03
C LEU A 15 9.80 2.47 5.52
N SER A 16 9.80 1.23 6.00
CA SER A 16 9.34 0.91 7.37
C SER A 16 10.18 1.56 8.49
N ASN A 17 11.42 1.95 8.20
CA ASN A 17 12.27 2.71 9.13
C ASN A 17 11.78 4.14 9.36
N LEU A 18 10.93 4.69 8.48
CA LEU A 18 10.37 6.04 8.60
C LEU A 18 9.11 6.06 9.48
N THR A 19 9.21 5.56 10.71
CA THR A 19 8.09 5.36 11.63
C THR A 19 7.34 6.65 12.01
N ASP A 20 8.02 7.80 11.92
CA ASP A 20 7.47 9.13 12.18
C ASP A 20 6.81 9.81 10.97
N LEU A 21 6.86 9.18 9.79
CA LEU A 21 6.33 9.76 8.56
C LEU A 21 4.81 9.86 8.62
N LYS A 22 4.28 11.08 8.43
CA LYS A 22 2.83 11.36 8.45
C LYS A 22 2.16 11.32 7.07
N SER A 23 2.92 11.64 6.02
CA SER A 23 2.38 11.72 4.66
C SER A 23 3.41 11.20 3.67
N LEU A 24 2.97 10.31 2.78
CA LEU A 24 3.74 9.73 1.69
C LEU A 24 2.99 9.97 0.38
N TYR A 25 3.67 10.58 -0.60
CA TYR A 25 3.11 10.82 -1.92
C TYR A 25 3.94 10.08 -2.96
N LEU A 26 3.31 9.17 -3.70
CA LEU A 26 3.90 8.34 -4.74
C LEU A 26 3.17 8.53 -6.07
N GLY A 27 2.56 9.69 -6.28
CA GLY A 27 1.73 9.94 -7.45
C GLY A 27 2.53 10.00 -8.75
N SER A 28 1.84 9.82 -9.89
CA SER A 28 2.45 9.88 -11.22
C SER A 28 3.62 8.90 -11.39
N ASN A 29 3.43 7.65 -10.99
CA ASN A 29 4.43 6.58 -11.18
C ASN A 29 3.82 5.41 -11.97
N GLY A 30 4.56 4.31 -12.09
CA GLY A 30 4.14 3.08 -12.78
C GLY A 30 3.59 1.99 -11.85
N ILE A 31 3.05 2.34 -10.68
CA ILE A 31 2.58 1.34 -9.70
C ILE A 31 1.27 0.73 -10.19
N VAL A 32 1.26 -0.58 -10.45
CA VAL A 32 0.06 -1.31 -10.91
C VAL A 32 -0.66 -2.03 -9.76
N ARG A 33 0.09 -2.40 -8.72
CA ARG A 33 -0.40 -3.08 -7.53
C ARG A 33 0.17 -2.43 -6.28
N SER A 34 -0.69 -2.11 -5.33
CA SER A 34 -0.28 -1.66 -3.99
C SER A 34 -0.01 -2.87 -3.10
N SER A 35 1.15 -3.51 -3.26
CA SER A 35 1.60 -4.62 -2.40
C SER A 35 2.52 -4.13 -1.30
N PHE A 36 2.44 -4.78 -0.14
CA PHE A 36 3.29 -4.49 1.03
C PHE A 36 4.13 -5.68 1.46
N ARG A 37 4.38 -6.63 0.55
CA ARG A 37 5.16 -7.83 0.82
C ARG A 37 6.55 -7.53 1.40
N SER A 38 7.21 -6.48 0.92
CA SER A 38 8.52 -6.04 1.43
C SER A 38 8.50 -5.62 2.90
N PHE A 39 7.32 -5.34 3.47
CA PHE A 39 7.13 -5.02 4.87
C PHE A 39 6.95 -6.26 5.77
N PHE A 40 6.68 -7.44 5.21
CA PHE A 40 6.50 -8.66 5.98
C PHE A 40 7.83 -9.20 6.49
N ASN A 41 7.96 -9.39 7.81
CA ASN A 41 9.10 -10.06 8.42
C ASN A 41 8.74 -11.54 8.67
N ALA A 42 9.38 -12.44 7.93
CA ALA A 42 9.16 -13.87 8.03
C ALA A 42 9.63 -14.49 9.36
N GLU A 43 10.65 -13.91 10.01
CA GLU A 43 11.17 -14.41 11.30
C GLU A 43 10.17 -14.17 12.43
N THR A 44 9.50 -13.02 12.41
CA THR A 44 8.52 -12.65 13.44
C THR A 44 7.08 -12.96 13.03
N GLY A 45 6.85 -13.31 11.77
CA GLY A 45 5.52 -13.50 11.19
C GLY A 45 4.67 -12.24 11.20
N ARG A 46 5.30 -11.05 11.20
CA ARG A 46 4.61 -9.75 11.37
C ARG A 46 5.06 -8.74 10.33
N TYR A 47 4.13 -7.87 9.94
CA TYR A 47 4.46 -6.69 9.15
C TYR A 47 5.21 -5.65 10.00
N ARG A 48 6.21 -5.01 9.39
CA ARG A 48 6.81 -3.79 9.92
C ARG A 48 5.88 -2.63 9.62
N THR A 49 5.60 -1.82 10.63
CA THR A 49 4.52 -0.84 10.57
C THR A 49 5.05 0.58 10.42
N MET A 50 4.23 1.44 9.81
CA MET A 50 4.43 2.90 9.76
C MET A 50 3.29 3.59 10.54
N PRO A 51 3.35 3.56 11.88
CA PRO A 51 2.18 3.82 12.73
C PRO A 51 1.69 5.26 12.71
N LYS A 52 2.53 6.23 12.29
CA LYS A 52 2.15 7.65 12.23
C LYS A 52 1.66 8.08 10.84
N LEU A 53 1.67 7.19 9.85
CA LEU A 53 1.21 7.54 8.50
C LEU A 53 -0.30 7.83 8.53
N LYS A 54 -0.68 8.98 7.99
CA LYS A 54 -2.07 9.47 7.89
C LYS A 54 -2.55 9.54 6.45
N TYR A 55 -1.63 9.69 5.51
CA TYR A 55 -1.94 9.94 4.12
C TYR A 55 -0.98 9.18 3.21
N LEU A 56 -1.55 8.41 2.28
CA LEU A 56 -0.86 7.78 1.16
C LEU A 56 -1.47 8.26 -0.16
N GLY A 57 -0.73 9.05 -0.92
CA GLY A 57 -1.18 9.51 -2.24
C GLY A 57 -0.66 8.63 -3.36
N LEU A 58 -1.55 8.00 -4.12
CA LEU A 58 -1.21 7.11 -5.24
C LEU A 58 -1.84 7.56 -6.58
N ASN A 59 -2.40 8.76 -6.65
CA ASN A 59 -2.99 9.32 -7.87
C ASN A 59 -1.99 9.34 -9.04
N GLY A 60 -2.44 9.17 -10.27
CA GLY A 60 -1.60 9.09 -11.46
C GLY A 60 -0.82 7.79 -11.55
N ASN A 61 -1.30 6.71 -10.93
CA ASN A 61 -0.79 5.36 -11.08
C ASN A 61 -1.87 4.46 -11.68
N ASN A 62 -1.48 3.38 -12.36
CA ASN A 62 -2.42 2.43 -12.96
C ASN A 62 -2.83 1.31 -11.98
N ILE A 63 -3.24 1.69 -10.76
CA ILE A 63 -3.54 0.73 -9.70
C ILE A 63 -4.85 0.00 -10.02
N SER A 64 -4.75 -1.32 -10.20
CA SER A 64 -5.91 -2.21 -10.36
C SER A 64 -6.15 -3.11 -9.16
N LYS A 65 -5.16 -3.22 -8.25
CA LYS A 65 -5.21 -4.09 -7.07
C LYS A 65 -4.59 -3.43 -5.83
N VAL A 66 -5.26 -3.55 -4.69
CA VAL A 66 -4.73 -3.16 -3.38
C VAL A 66 -4.69 -4.37 -2.47
N ASP A 67 -3.55 -4.58 -1.84
CA ASP A 67 -3.31 -5.68 -0.90
C ASP A 67 -3.94 -5.39 0.47
N ALA A 68 -4.67 -6.36 1.02
CA ALA A 68 -5.35 -6.25 2.31
C ALA A 68 -4.38 -6.00 3.48
N SER A 69 -3.11 -6.40 3.34
CA SER A 69 -2.04 -6.12 4.31
C SER A 69 -1.74 -4.63 4.49
N ILE A 70 -2.31 -3.74 3.66
CA ILE A 70 -2.22 -2.29 3.85
C ILE A 70 -2.63 -1.87 5.26
N LYS A 71 -3.58 -2.57 5.89
CA LYS A 71 -4.04 -2.31 7.26
C LYS A 71 -3.03 -2.73 8.31
N ASP A 72 -2.25 -3.77 8.03
CA ASP A 72 -1.21 -4.28 8.92
C ASP A 72 0.04 -3.38 8.89
N VAL A 73 0.39 -2.88 7.70
CA VAL A 73 1.50 -1.93 7.54
C VAL A 73 1.14 -0.56 8.09
N PHE A 74 -0.10 -0.12 7.91
CA PHE A 74 -0.56 1.18 8.37
C PHE A 74 -1.69 1.07 9.42
N PRO A 75 -1.33 0.85 10.70
CA PRO A 75 -2.31 0.59 11.76
C PRO A 75 -3.12 1.82 12.19
N ASN A 76 -2.80 3.01 11.68
CA ASN A 76 -3.50 4.23 12.03
C ASN A 76 -4.94 4.23 11.47
N GLN A 77 -5.91 4.19 12.39
CA GLN A 77 -7.34 4.10 12.09
C GLN A 77 -7.88 5.29 11.28
N LEU A 78 -7.21 6.44 11.33
CA LEU A 78 -7.59 7.64 10.58
C LEU A 78 -6.87 7.76 9.24
N MET A 79 -6.08 6.75 8.84
CA MET A 79 -5.34 6.80 7.60
C MET A 79 -6.27 6.79 6.38
N VAL A 80 -5.93 7.63 5.42
CA VAL A 80 -6.55 7.68 4.10
C VAL A 80 -5.55 7.39 2.99
N ILE A 81 -6.06 6.79 1.93
CA ILE A 81 -5.38 6.60 0.66
C ILE A 81 -6.07 7.46 -0.41
N SER A 82 -5.29 8.12 -1.27
CA SER A 82 -5.81 8.81 -2.45
C SER A 82 -5.55 7.96 -3.69
N LEU A 83 -6.61 7.68 -4.44
CA LEU A 83 -6.59 7.00 -5.73
C LEU A 83 -7.38 7.84 -6.74
N ASP A 84 -7.04 7.76 -8.03
CA ASP A 84 -7.60 8.67 -9.05
C ASP A 84 -9.12 8.70 -9.06
N GLU A 85 -9.76 7.56 -9.33
CA GLU A 85 -11.21 7.48 -9.48
C GLU A 85 -11.99 7.54 -8.14
N LEU A 86 -11.30 7.48 -7.00
CA LEU A 86 -11.93 7.45 -5.68
C LEU A 86 -11.72 8.71 -4.85
N GLY A 87 -10.73 9.54 -5.20
CA GLY A 87 -10.19 10.52 -4.28
C GLY A 87 -9.75 9.85 -2.97
N LEU A 88 -10.14 10.43 -1.82
CA LEU A 88 -9.75 9.91 -0.50
C LEU A 88 -10.64 8.77 0.01
N CYS A 89 -9.99 7.67 0.36
CA CYS A 89 -10.59 6.48 0.93
C CYS A 89 -9.98 6.17 2.30
N SER A 90 -10.81 5.96 3.33
CA SER A 90 -10.32 5.45 4.63
C SER A 90 -9.95 3.98 4.48
N ILE A 91 -8.78 3.58 4.95
CA ILE A 91 -8.33 2.19 4.83
C ILE A 91 -8.95 1.26 5.87
N HIS A 92 -9.39 1.79 7.03
CA HIS A 92 -10.02 1.02 8.12
C HIS A 92 -11.56 1.09 8.10
N GLY A 93 -12.15 1.75 7.10
CA GLY A 93 -13.61 1.86 6.92
C GLY A 93 -14.15 0.98 5.80
N ASN A 94 -15.06 1.54 4.99
CA ASN A 94 -15.70 0.89 3.83
C ASN A 94 -14.79 0.80 2.59
N MET A 95 -13.50 0.52 2.79
CA MET A 95 -12.49 0.53 1.72
C MET A 95 -12.88 -0.40 0.58
N LYS A 96 -13.31 -1.64 0.89
CA LYS A 96 -13.70 -2.63 -0.11
C LYS A 96 -14.81 -2.11 -1.03
N ASP A 97 -15.92 -1.65 -0.47
CA ASP A 97 -17.06 -1.13 -1.23
C ASP A 97 -16.67 0.08 -2.11
N LYS A 98 -15.71 0.89 -1.66
CA LYS A 98 -15.18 2.00 -2.45
C LYS A 98 -14.34 1.50 -3.60
N LEU A 99 -13.38 0.60 -3.35
CA LEU A 99 -12.53 0.01 -4.39
C LEU A 99 -13.36 -0.71 -5.48
N ASP A 100 -14.38 -1.47 -5.06
CA ASP A 100 -15.26 -2.21 -5.98
C ASP A 100 -16.01 -1.28 -6.95
N LYS A 101 -16.39 -0.06 -6.52
CA LYS A 101 -17.09 0.94 -7.37
C LYS A 101 -16.28 1.45 -8.55
N VAL A 102 -14.96 1.35 -8.48
CA VAL A 102 -14.02 1.80 -9.53
C VAL A 102 -13.24 0.64 -10.13
N GLY A 103 -13.69 -0.59 -9.88
CA GLY A 103 -13.06 -1.80 -10.43
C GLY A 103 -11.66 -2.11 -9.87
N ILE A 104 -11.25 -1.49 -8.75
CA ILE A 104 -10.01 -1.86 -8.06
C ILE A 104 -10.30 -3.04 -7.15
N GLN A 105 -9.52 -4.10 -7.24
CA GLN A 105 -9.72 -5.29 -6.42
C GLN A 105 -8.96 -5.16 -5.10
N LEU A 106 -9.66 -5.36 -3.98
CA LEU A 106 -8.99 -5.66 -2.71
C LEU A 106 -8.63 -7.15 -2.71
N VAL A 107 -7.33 -7.46 -2.65
CA VAL A 107 -6.81 -8.83 -2.72
C VAL A 107 -6.11 -9.19 -1.43
N GLU A 108 -6.14 -10.47 -1.07
CA GLU A 108 -5.30 -10.99 0.01
C GLU A 108 -3.81 -10.79 -0.33
N PRO A 109 -2.93 -10.71 0.69
CA PRO A 109 -1.49 -10.71 0.46
C PRO A 109 -1.12 -12.01 -0.26
N ASP A 110 -0.21 -11.95 -1.24
CA ASP A 110 0.24 -13.18 -1.88
C ASP A 110 0.86 -14.09 -0.82
N GLU A 111 0.16 -15.18 -0.47
CA GLU A 111 0.76 -16.27 0.27
C GLU A 111 1.89 -16.86 -0.58
N LYS A 112 2.97 -17.27 0.09
CA LYS A 112 4.19 -17.83 -0.51
C LYS A 112 3.86 -18.71 -1.72
N SER A 113 4.33 -18.32 -2.90
CA SER A 113 4.79 -19.34 -3.84
C SER A 113 6.13 -19.87 -3.29
N ASP A 114 6.08 -20.93 -2.51
CA ASP A 114 7.23 -21.80 -2.21
C ASP A 114 7.67 -22.51 -3.51
N SER A 115 8.05 -21.76 -4.54
CA SER A 115 8.40 -22.29 -5.86
C SER A 115 9.69 -21.74 -6.46
N ASP A 116 10.56 -21.13 -5.65
CA ASP A 116 11.94 -20.78 -6.06
C ASP A 116 13.00 -21.43 -5.15
N VAL A 117 12.70 -22.61 -4.58
CA VAL A 117 13.72 -23.55 -4.12
C VAL A 117 13.47 -24.89 -4.82
N LYS A 118 13.78 -24.94 -6.10
CA LYS A 118 14.12 -26.22 -6.74
C LYS A 118 15.63 -26.39 -6.63
N ASN A 119 16.03 -27.24 -5.68
CA ASN A 119 17.28 -28.01 -5.77
C ASN A 119 17.26 -28.90 -7.02
#